data_AF-A0A9P9IXS9-F1
#
_entry.id   AF-A0A9P9IXS9-F1
#
_cell.length_a   1.000
_cell.length_b   1.000
_cell.length_c   1.000
_cell.angle_alpha   90.00
_cell.angle_beta   90.00
_cell.angle_gamma   90.00
#
_symmetry.space_group_name_H-M   'P 1'
#
loop_
_entity.id
_entity.type
_entity.pdbx_description
1 polymer ?
#
loop_
_entity_poly.entity_id
_entity_poly.type
_entity_poly.pdbx_seq_one_letter_code
_entity_poly.pdbx_strand_id
1 'polypeptide(L)'
;MRLINTQTYKVTEFLDSIPDYAILSHTWGSDELSLQQWQLMKPSALPKCPKSGCQKVLEACALARQDKFNYIWVDTVCIDKTSSTELSEAINSMFSWYRLSKICYAYLADVEPISNHGLSESSFRSSRWFTRGWTLQELLAPRRLVFFARDWSHLGDLFHLSVMVSDVSGIPKGYLCHSVPLSSASVGQKLSWVSNRVTTRLEDIAYCMLGLLDVNMTPLYGEGKKSFVRLQEELIKASDDHTLAPGSMLSVDPVTFYDCGSFSQSQSLCSFYPYATNNLGLSIRLPLFDTFGTGFFSVNVMHHCIHETTSSVTCFYITQQNPLV
;
A
#
# COMPACT_ATOMS: atom_id res chain seq x y z
N MET A 1 -1.28 -20.45 -3.42
CA MET A 1 -0.19 -19.50 -3.80
C MET A 1 0.88 -20.25 -4.61
N ARG A 2 1.46 -19.66 -5.66
CA ARG A 2 2.59 -20.27 -6.37
C ARG A 2 3.93 -19.66 -5.99
N LEU A 3 4.98 -20.47 -5.96
CA LEU A 3 6.36 -20.05 -5.68
C LEU A 3 7.32 -20.63 -6.73
N ILE A 4 8.37 -19.88 -7.03
CA ILE A 4 9.46 -20.32 -7.90
C ILE A 4 10.49 -21.03 -7.04
N ASN A 5 10.84 -22.27 -7.37
CA ASN A 5 11.97 -22.95 -6.76
C ASN A 5 13.28 -22.29 -7.23
N THR A 6 14.08 -21.78 -6.30
CA THR A 6 15.24 -20.95 -6.63
C THR A 6 16.35 -21.72 -7.33
N GLN A 7 16.40 -23.05 -7.24
CA GLN A 7 17.43 -23.88 -7.88
C GLN A 7 17.01 -24.38 -9.27
N THR A 8 15.76 -24.82 -9.40
CA THR A 8 15.24 -25.46 -10.63
C THR A 8 14.44 -24.53 -11.51
N TYR A 9 14.10 -23.34 -11.00
CA TYR A 9 13.22 -22.34 -11.63
C TYR A 9 11.80 -22.81 -11.94
N LYS A 10 11.42 -24.01 -11.45
CA LYS A 10 10.07 -24.53 -11.58
C LYS A 10 9.12 -23.78 -10.67
N VAL A 11 7.93 -23.46 -11.19
CA VAL A 11 6.83 -22.90 -10.41
C VAL A 11 6.06 -24.05 -9.76
N THR A 12 5.82 -23.96 -8.46
CA THR A 12 5.05 -24.95 -7.69
C THR A 12 3.92 -24.25 -6.97
N GLU A 13 2.73 -24.86 -7.02
CA GLU A 13 1.55 -24.39 -6.31
C GLU A 13 1.46 -25.03 -4.93
N PHE A 14 1.18 -24.20 -3.93
CA PHE A 14 0.99 -24.58 -2.54
C PHE A 14 -0.42 -24.12 -2.12
N LEU A 15 -1.25 -25.08 -1.73
CA LEU A 15 -2.58 -24.82 -1.17
C LEU A 15 -2.48 -24.57 0.34
N ASP A 16 -1.78 -25.47 1.03
CA ASP A 16 -1.48 -25.41 2.46
C ASP A 16 0.02 -25.62 2.70
N SER A 17 0.48 -25.37 3.94
CA SER A 17 1.88 -25.60 4.36
C SER A 17 2.90 -24.88 3.46
N ILE A 18 2.66 -23.59 3.24
CA ILE A 18 3.54 -22.73 2.45
C ILE A 18 4.95 -22.74 3.07
N PRO A 19 6.00 -23.11 2.32
CA PRO A 19 7.37 -23.12 2.83
C PRO A 19 7.87 -21.70 3.06
N ASP A 20 8.92 -21.53 3.87
CA ASP A 20 9.61 -20.26 3.98
C ASP A 20 10.10 -19.77 2.61
N TYR A 21 9.82 -18.50 2.30
CA TYR A 21 10.09 -17.91 1.00
C TYR A 21 10.58 -16.47 1.11
N ALA A 22 11.39 -16.07 0.13
CA ALA A 22 11.66 -14.68 -0.17
C ALA A 22 10.57 -14.12 -1.10
N ILE A 23 10.44 -12.79 -1.19
CA ILE A 23 9.52 -12.13 -2.11
C ILE A 23 10.21 -10.99 -2.84
N LEU A 24 9.90 -10.79 -4.13
CA LEU A 24 10.44 -9.69 -4.93
C LEU A 24 9.42 -8.56 -5.06
N SER A 25 9.78 -7.38 -4.56
CA SER A 25 9.10 -6.12 -4.82
C SER A 25 9.81 -5.38 -5.95
N HIS A 26 9.07 -4.93 -6.97
CA HIS A 26 9.67 -4.24 -8.11
C HIS A 26 8.64 -3.45 -8.92
N THR A 27 9.11 -2.49 -9.73
CA THR A 27 8.29 -1.85 -10.76
C THR A 27 8.45 -2.58 -12.09
N TRP A 28 7.35 -2.93 -12.75
CA TRP A 28 7.39 -3.66 -14.03
C TRP A 28 8.12 -2.87 -15.12
N GLY A 29 9.01 -3.55 -15.84
CA GLY A 29 9.64 -3.06 -17.07
C GLY A 29 8.86 -3.43 -18.33
N SER A 30 9.46 -3.21 -19.50
CA SER A 30 8.88 -3.55 -20.81
C SER A 30 8.84 -5.06 -21.09
N ASP A 31 9.81 -5.81 -20.55
CA ASP A 31 10.09 -7.19 -20.95
C ASP A 31 9.85 -8.20 -19.81
N GLU A 32 8.82 -7.95 -19.00
CA GLU A 32 8.37 -8.90 -17.99
C GLU A 32 7.84 -10.19 -18.61
N LEU A 33 7.93 -11.28 -17.85
CA LEU A 33 7.37 -12.57 -18.25
C LEU A 33 6.12 -12.88 -17.46
N SER A 34 5.11 -13.38 -18.18
CA SER A 34 3.96 -13.99 -17.53
C SER A 34 4.29 -15.40 -17.02
N LEU A 35 3.45 -15.91 -16.11
CA LEU A 35 3.48 -17.32 -15.69
C LEU A 35 3.58 -18.29 -16.88
N GLN A 36 2.75 -18.10 -17.91
CA GLN A 36 2.71 -18.98 -19.08
C GLN A 36 4.02 -18.93 -19.85
N GLN A 37 4.58 -17.74 -20.09
CA GLN A 37 5.85 -17.59 -20.78
C GLN A 37 7.00 -18.22 -19.99
N TRP A 38 6.99 -18.09 -18.66
CA TRP A 38 7.98 -18.70 -17.79
C TRP A 38 7.91 -20.24 -17.82
N GLN A 39 6.71 -20.81 -17.70
CA GLN A 39 6.50 -22.26 -17.71
C GLN A 39 6.84 -22.93 -19.05
N LEU A 40 6.71 -22.21 -20.17
CA LEU A 40 7.08 -22.71 -21.50
C LEU A 40 8.61 -22.79 -21.70
N MET A 41 9.40 -22.08 -20.91
CA MET A 41 10.85 -22.13 -21.03
C MET A 41 11.45 -23.38 -20.39
N LYS A 42 12.41 -23.98 -21.10
CA LYS A 42 13.24 -25.04 -20.51
C LYS A 42 14.16 -24.41 -19.46
N PRO A 43 14.34 -25.04 -18.28
CA PRO A 43 15.26 -24.51 -17.25
C PRO A 43 16.68 -24.24 -17.75
N SER A 44 17.17 -25.03 -18.70
CA SER A 44 18.49 -24.84 -19.33
C SER A 44 18.57 -23.62 -20.28
N ALA A 45 17.43 -23.11 -20.73
CA ALA A 45 17.35 -21.93 -21.60
C ALA A 45 17.13 -20.62 -20.82
N LEU A 46 16.60 -20.69 -19.59
CA LEU A 46 16.33 -19.52 -18.76
C LEU A 46 17.56 -18.61 -18.56
N PRO A 47 18.77 -19.12 -18.22
CA PRO A 47 19.95 -18.27 -18.05
C PRO A 47 20.34 -17.48 -19.32
N LYS A 48 19.93 -17.96 -20.49
CA LYS A 48 20.19 -17.33 -21.79
C LYS A 48 19.03 -16.46 -22.27
N CYS A 49 18.01 -16.26 -21.45
CA CYS A 49 16.84 -15.47 -21.83
C CYS A 49 17.27 -14.01 -22.05
N PRO A 50 16.99 -13.43 -23.23
CA PRO A 50 17.42 -12.06 -23.54
C PRO A 50 16.54 -11.00 -22.86
N LYS A 51 15.38 -11.38 -22.30
CA LYS A 51 14.46 -10.45 -21.67
C LYS A 51 14.99 -10.00 -20.31
N SER A 52 15.03 -8.68 -20.09
CA SER A 52 15.48 -8.08 -18.83
C SER A 52 14.62 -8.52 -17.63
N GLY A 53 13.31 -8.68 -17.82
CA GLY A 53 12.43 -9.23 -16.80
C GLY A 53 12.80 -10.65 -16.39
N CYS A 54 13.32 -11.47 -17.31
CA CYS A 54 13.79 -12.82 -16.99
C CYS A 54 15.07 -12.76 -16.13
N GLN A 55 16.05 -11.97 -16.57
CA GLN A 55 17.30 -11.81 -15.83
C GLN A 55 17.05 -11.31 -14.41
N LYS A 56 16.15 -10.33 -14.24
CA LYS A 56 15.73 -9.86 -12.92
C LYS A 56 15.16 -10.98 -12.03
N VAL A 57 14.30 -11.86 -12.56
CA VAL A 57 13.79 -13.01 -11.77
C VAL A 57 14.90 -13.99 -11.42
N LEU A 58 15.85 -14.23 -12.32
CA LEU A 58 16.98 -15.13 -12.09
C LEU A 58 17.94 -14.59 -11.03
N GLU A 59 18.24 -13.29 -11.07
CA GLU A 59 19.04 -12.63 -10.04
C GLU A 59 18.33 -12.65 -8.68
N ALA A 60 17.02 -12.41 -8.65
CA ALA A 60 16.22 -12.55 -7.44
C ALA A 60 16.27 -13.99 -6.88
N CYS A 61 16.22 -15.01 -7.75
CA CYS A 61 16.39 -16.41 -7.34
C CYS A 61 17.81 -16.70 -6.81
N ALA A 62 18.84 -16.12 -7.42
CA ALA A 62 20.23 -16.27 -6.99
C ALA A 62 20.42 -15.65 -5.59
N LEU A 63 19.90 -14.44 -5.38
CA LEU A 63 19.91 -13.75 -4.10
C LEU A 63 19.14 -14.53 -3.02
N ALA A 64 17.92 -14.99 -3.34
CA ALA A 64 17.14 -15.85 -2.44
C ALA A 64 17.91 -17.11 -2.03
N ARG A 65 18.62 -17.74 -2.97
CA ARG A 65 19.45 -18.93 -2.72
C ARG A 65 20.64 -18.60 -1.81
N GLN A 66 21.28 -17.46 -2.00
CA GLN A 66 22.37 -16.97 -1.14
C GLN A 66 21.88 -16.77 0.30
N ASP A 67 20.66 -16.25 0.47
CA ASP A 67 19.98 -16.09 1.76
C ASP A 67 19.34 -17.39 2.29
N LYS A 68 19.60 -18.54 1.64
CA LYS A 68 19.15 -19.89 2.00
C LYS A 68 17.65 -20.13 1.86
N PHE A 69 16.96 -19.36 1.00
CA PHE A 69 15.58 -19.62 0.61
C PHE A 69 15.51 -20.52 -0.63
N ASN A 70 14.78 -21.63 -0.50
CA ASN A 70 14.51 -22.54 -1.62
C ASN A 70 13.41 -22.03 -2.55
N TYR A 71 12.63 -21.05 -2.09
CA TYR A 71 11.48 -20.51 -2.81
C TYR A 71 11.48 -18.98 -2.80
N ILE A 72 11.05 -18.41 -3.92
CA ILE A 72 10.78 -16.98 -4.05
C ILE A 72 9.42 -16.75 -4.73
N TRP A 73 8.70 -15.73 -4.28
CA TRP A 73 7.49 -15.24 -4.93
C TRP A 73 7.80 -14.01 -5.80
N VAL A 74 7.27 -13.99 -7.02
CA VAL A 74 7.35 -12.84 -7.94
C VAL A 74 6.01 -12.68 -8.64
N ASP A 75 5.33 -11.55 -8.47
CA ASP A 75 3.97 -11.29 -8.96
C ASP A 75 3.78 -11.56 -10.46
N THR A 76 4.76 -11.18 -11.31
CA THR A 76 4.70 -11.37 -12.76
C THR A 76 4.61 -12.85 -13.16
N VAL A 77 5.30 -13.72 -12.43
CA VAL A 77 5.45 -15.15 -12.71
C VAL A 77 4.56 -16.04 -11.83
N CYS A 78 4.23 -15.63 -10.60
CA CYS A 78 3.51 -16.46 -9.63
C CYS A 78 1.98 -16.30 -9.68
N ILE A 79 1.47 -15.22 -10.28
CA ILE A 79 0.04 -14.97 -10.45
C ILE A 79 -0.36 -15.27 -11.90
N ASP A 80 -1.34 -16.15 -12.08
CA ASP A 80 -2.02 -16.33 -13.35
C ASP A 80 -2.99 -15.17 -13.62
N LYS A 81 -2.54 -14.22 -14.42
CA LYS A 81 -3.33 -13.04 -14.81
C LYS A 81 -4.38 -13.35 -15.87
N THR A 82 -4.40 -14.58 -16.40
CA THR A 82 -5.41 -15.03 -17.37
C THR A 82 -6.67 -15.59 -16.69
N SER A 83 -6.54 -16.00 -15.42
CA SER A 83 -7.65 -16.43 -14.57
C SER A 83 -8.16 -15.24 -13.74
N SER A 84 -9.36 -14.75 -14.04
CA SER A 84 -9.97 -13.64 -13.28
C SER A 84 -10.21 -14.01 -11.82
N THR A 85 -10.57 -15.26 -11.54
CA THR A 85 -10.75 -15.79 -10.18
C THR A 85 -9.43 -15.73 -9.42
N GLU A 86 -8.36 -16.28 -9.99
CA GLU A 86 -7.05 -16.28 -9.32
C GLU A 86 -6.51 -14.85 -9.16
N LEU A 87 -6.67 -14.00 -10.17
CA LEU A 87 -6.27 -12.60 -10.07
C LEU A 87 -7.00 -11.87 -8.93
N SER A 88 -8.30 -12.13 -8.77
CA SER A 88 -9.09 -11.58 -7.66
C SER A 88 -8.60 -12.08 -6.31
N GLU A 89 -8.35 -13.38 -6.17
CA GLU A 89 -7.79 -13.97 -4.95
C GLU A 89 -6.41 -13.38 -4.63
N ALA A 90 -5.55 -13.20 -5.64
CA ALA A 90 -4.22 -12.64 -5.49
C ALA A 90 -4.25 -11.20 -5.02
N ILE A 91 -5.09 -10.35 -5.63
CA ILE A 91 -5.27 -8.94 -5.23
C ILE A 91 -5.68 -8.83 -3.76
N ASN A 92 -6.59 -9.69 -3.31
CA ASN A 92 -7.05 -9.72 -1.93
C ASN A 92 -6.02 -10.34 -0.95
N SER A 93 -5.01 -11.06 -1.46
CA SER A 93 -4.04 -11.79 -0.63
C SER A 93 -2.63 -11.19 -0.61
N MET A 94 -2.31 -10.26 -1.54
CA MET A 94 -0.95 -9.76 -1.73
C MET A 94 -0.32 -9.20 -0.45
N PHE A 95 -1.05 -8.39 0.33
CA PHE A 95 -0.54 -7.87 1.60
C PHE A 95 -0.08 -8.99 2.53
N SER A 96 -0.89 -10.05 2.65
CA SER A 96 -0.59 -11.21 3.48
C SER A 96 0.65 -11.96 2.96
N TRP A 97 0.78 -12.12 1.64
CA TRP A 97 1.96 -12.74 1.04
C TRP A 97 3.24 -11.94 1.32
N TYR A 98 3.21 -10.61 1.17
CA TYR A 98 4.35 -9.77 1.58
C TYR A 98 4.64 -9.85 3.08
N ARG A 99 3.59 -9.85 3.93
CA ARG A 99 3.73 -9.94 5.38
C ARG A 99 4.31 -11.27 5.86
N LEU A 100 3.96 -12.38 5.21
CA LEU A 100 4.39 -13.74 5.58
C LEU A 100 5.75 -14.13 4.97
N SER A 101 6.22 -13.39 3.97
CA SER A 101 7.58 -13.56 3.45
C SER A 101 8.64 -13.38 4.55
N LYS A 102 9.76 -14.10 4.43
CA LYS A 102 10.87 -13.97 5.39
C LYS A 102 11.80 -12.81 5.07
N ILE A 103 11.85 -12.42 3.80
CA ILE A 103 12.53 -11.24 3.31
C ILE A 103 11.86 -10.76 2.02
N CYS A 104 11.71 -9.45 1.91
CA CYS A 104 11.33 -8.76 0.69
C CYS A 104 12.57 -8.08 0.10
N TYR A 105 12.85 -8.36 -1.17
CA TYR A 105 13.86 -7.68 -1.96
C TYR A 105 13.17 -6.58 -2.76
N ALA A 106 13.41 -5.32 -2.43
CA ALA A 106 12.97 -4.18 -3.24
C ALA A 106 14.04 -3.89 -4.30
N TYR A 107 13.75 -4.27 -5.54
CA TYR A 107 14.62 -4.01 -6.68
C TYR A 107 14.25 -2.69 -7.37
N LEU A 108 15.15 -1.71 -7.30
CA LEU A 108 14.96 -0.36 -7.81
C LEU A 108 15.74 -0.21 -9.13
N ALA A 109 15.06 -0.50 -10.24
CA ALA A 109 15.64 -0.54 -11.59
C ALA A 109 16.20 0.81 -12.08
N ASP A 110 15.81 1.91 -11.44
CA ASP A 110 16.17 3.30 -11.79
C ASP A 110 17.12 3.95 -10.77
N VAL A 111 17.66 3.18 -9.82
CA VAL A 111 18.63 3.67 -8.83
C VAL A 111 20.05 3.28 -9.24
N GLU A 112 20.95 4.25 -9.10
CA GLU A 112 22.37 4.06 -9.39
C GLU A 112 23.04 3.15 -8.35
N PRO A 113 24.00 2.30 -8.77
CA PRO A 113 24.75 1.47 -7.84
C PRO A 113 25.50 2.28 -6.77
N ILE A 114 25.80 1.64 -5.64
CA ILE A 114 26.68 2.26 -4.64
C ILE A 114 28.04 2.56 -5.27
N SER A 115 28.49 3.81 -5.10
CA SER A 115 29.81 4.26 -5.53
C SER A 115 30.74 4.42 -4.33
N ASN A 116 31.98 4.84 -4.57
CA ASN A 116 32.91 5.24 -3.49
C ASN A 116 32.36 6.37 -2.61
N HIS A 117 31.36 7.11 -3.09
CA HIS A 117 30.69 8.18 -2.35
C HIS A 117 29.44 7.70 -1.60
N GLY A 118 29.16 6.39 -1.59
CA GLY A 118 27.98 5.80 -0.97
C GLY A 118 26.75 5.75 -1.88
N LEU A 119 25.57 5.63 -1.25
CA LEU A 119 24.26 5.63 -1.90
C LEU A 119 23.98 7.00 -2.53
N SER A 120 23.59 7.01 -3.80
CA SER A 120 23.07 8.23 -4.45
C SER A 120 21.65 8.54 -3.95
N GLU A 121 21.55 9.37 -2.91
CA GLU A 121 20.27 9.75 -2.30
C GLU A 121 19.29 10.34 -3.33
N SER A 122 19.80 11.12 -4.28
CA SER A 122 18.96 11.75 -5.32
C SER A 122 18.26 10.69 -6.16
N SER A 123 19.00 9.71 -6.69
CA SER A 123 18.44 8.63 -7.49
C SER A 123 17.46 7.76 -6.69
N PHE A 124 17.80 7.47 -5.42
CA PHE A 124 16.95 6.72 -4.51
C PHE A 124 15.61 7.44 -4.26
N ARG A 125 15.66 8.70 -3.85
CA ARG A 125 14.47 9.53 -3.56
C ARG A 125 13.62 9.75 -4.80
N SER A 126 14.20 9.79 -5.99
CA SER A 126 13.46 9.94 -7.25
C SER A 126 12.95 8.62 -7.85
N SER A 127 13.23 7.47 -7.23
CA SER A 127 12.86 6.17 -7.79
C SER A 127 11.34 6.05 -7.96
N ARG A 128 10.92 5.56 -9.13
CA ARG A 128 9.51 5.25 -9.43
C ARG A 128 8.93 4.20 -8.48
N TRP A 129 9.78 3.46 -7.76
CA TRP A 129 9.33 2.52 -6.75
C TRP A 129 8.52 3.22 -5.65
N PHE A 130 8.88 4.43 -5.24
CA PHE A 130 8.13 5.16 -4.19
C PHE A 130 6.80 5.73 -4.66
N THR A 131 6.63 5.92 -5.97
CA THR A 131 5.40 6.46 -6.56
C THR A 131 4.49 5.38 -7.14
N ARG A 132 4.90 4.11 -7.19
CA ARG A 132 4.03 3.01 -7.65
C ARG A 132 2.98 2.69 -6.59
N GLY A 133 1.71 2.50 -6.97
CA GLY A 133 0.63 2.17 -6.02
C GLY A 133 0.90 0.89 -5.22
N TRP A 134 1.11 -0.24 -5.91
CA TRP A 134 1.31 -1.56 -5.30
C TRP A 134 2.47 -1.62 -4.31
N THR A 135 3.58 -0.90 -4.56
CA THR A 135 4.76 -0.90 -3.68
C THR A 135 4.48 -0.33 -2.29
N LEU A 136 3.31 0.30 -2.05
CA LEU A 136 2.90 0.72 -0.72
C LEU A 136 2.71 -0.47 0.22
N GLN A 137 2.03 -1.52 -0.24
CA GLN A 137 1.89 -2.75 0.53
C GLN A 137 3.24 -3.47 0.65
N GLU A 138 4.05 -3.43 -0.41
CA GLU A 138 5.36 -4.07 -0.46
C GLU A 138 6.37 -3.38 0.48
N LEU A 139 6.16 -2.10 0.78
CA LEU A 139 6.90 -1.33 1.76
C LEU A 139 6.48 -1.65 3.20
N LEU A 140 5.17 -1.71 3.47
CA LEU A 140 4.64 -1.76 4.84
C LEU A 140 4.39 -3.17 5.36
N ALA A 141 4.08 -4.13 4.51
CA ALA A 141 3.71 -5.48 4.94
C ALA A 141 4.90 -6.33 5.41
N PRO A 142 6.05 -6.38 4.71
CA PRO A 142 7.15 -7.25 5.10
C PRO A 142 7.80 -6.84 6.43
N ARG A 143 8.21 -7.83 7.22
CA ARG A 143 9.01 -7.61 8.44
C ARG A 143 10.47 -7.26 8.14
N ARG A 144 10.99 -7.73 7.00
CA ARG A 144 12.36 -7.51 6.56
C ARG A 144 12.33 -7.07 5.11
N LEU A 145 12.73 -5.84 4.84
CA LEU A 145 12.78 -5.24 3.51
C LEU A 145 14.19 -4.74 3.24
N VAL A 146 14.77 -5.16 2.12
CA VAL A 146 16.13 -4.81 1.70
C VAL A 146 16.11 -4.24 0.30
N PHE A 147 16.75 -3.09 0.12
CA PHE A 147 16.78 -2.35 -1.13
C PHE A 147 18.00 -2.72 -1.97
N PHE A 148 17.80 -2.88 -3.27
CA PHE A 148 18.82 -3.21 -4.26
C PHE A 148 18.75 -2.24 -5.44
N ALA A 149 19.90 -1.80 -5.94
CA ALA A 149 20.00 -0.94 -7.13
C ALA A 149 19.80 -1.74 -8.43
N ARG A 150 19.88 -1.05 -9.57
CA ARG A 150 19.71 -1.64 -10.91
C ARG A 150 20.69 -2.76 -11.26
N ASP A 151 21.83 -2.84 -10.58
CA ASP A 151 22.86 -3.88 -10.77
C ASP A 151 22.85 -4.93 -9.65
N TRP A 152 21.80 -4.94 -8.81
CA TRP A 152 21.68 -5.77 -7.62
C TRP A 152 22.70 -5.47 -6.51
N SER A 153 23.36 -4.30 -6.54
CA SER A 153 24.12 -3.84 -5.38
C SER A 153 23.19 -3.54 -4.20
N HIS A 154 23.56 -4.04 -3.02
CA HIS A 154 22.81 -3.87 -1.78
C HIS A 154 22.87 -2.41 -1.31
N LEU A 155 21.72 -1.74 -1.23
CA LEU A 155 21.63 -0.32 -0.83
C LEU A 155 21.47 -0.14 0.68
N GLY A 156 20.82 -1.08 1.36
CA GLY A 156 20.48 -1.00 2.77
C GLY A 156 19.14 -1.67 3.07
N ASP A 157 18.88 -1.95 4.34
CA ASP A 157 17.56 -2.38 4.78
C ASP A 157 16.68 -1.17 5.17
N LEU A 158 15.37 -1.42 5.31
CA LEU A 158 14.40 -0.40 5.68
C LEU A 158 14.69 0.25 7.04
N PHE A 159 15.31 -0.46 7.99
CA PHE A 159 15.63 0.10 9.29
C PHE A 159 16.71 1.19 9.16
N HIS A 160 17.79 0.89 8.44
CA HIS A 160 18.89 1.83 8.19
C HIS A 160 18.48 3.00 7.30
N LEU A 161 17.63 2.76 6.30
CA LEU A 161 17.15 3.78 5.36
C LEU A 161 15.86 4.47 5.81
N SER A 162 15.36 4.17 7.02
CA SER A 162 14.04 4.60 7.50
C SER A 162 13.79 6.11 7.46
N VAL A 163 14.82 6.94 7.71
CA VAL A 163 14.70 8.40 7.60
C VAL A 163 14.42 8.82 6.15
N MET A 164 15.27 8.37 5.22
CA MET A 164 15.13 8.69 3.81
C MET A 164 13.83 8.14 3.22
N VAL A 165 13.44 6.93 3.61
CA VAL A 165 12.18 6.30 3.19
C VAL A 165 10.98 7.05 3.78
N SER A 166 11.05 7.51 5.03
CA SER A 166 9.99 8.32 5.64
C SER A 166 9.81 9.65 4.91
N ASP A 167 10.90 10.34 4.59
CA ASP A 167 10.86 11.61 3.85
C ASP A 167 10.20 11.46 2.47
N VAL A 168 10.60 10.44 1.70
CA VAL A 168 10.11 10.27 0.32
C VAL A 168 8.69 9.72 0.26
N SER A 169 8.31 8.87 1.22
CA SER A 169 6.99 8.22 1.22
C SER A 169 5.92 9.01 1.97
N GLY A 170 6.31 9.94 2.84
CA GLY A 170 5.40 10.62 3.77
C GLY A 170 4.90 9.72 4.91
N ILE A 171 5.45 8.51 5.06
CA ILE A 171 5.03 7.55 6.08
C ILE A 171 5.92 7.72 7.32
N PRO A 172 5.35 7.91 8.52
CA PRO A 172 6.15 8.00 9.74
C PRO A 172 7.01 6.76 9.98
N LYS A 173 8.26 6.97 10.43
CA LYS A 173 9.22 5.91 10.74
C LYS A 173 8.68 4.83 11.67
N GLY A 174 7.79 5.19 12.60
CA GLY A 174 7.19 4.23 13.53
C GLY A 174 6.43 3.10 12.84
N TYR A 175 5.71 3.42 11.78
CA TYR A 175 5.00 2.43 10.96
C TYR A 175 5.96 1.65 10.05
N LEU A 176 6.95 2.32 9.43
CA LEU A 176 7.96 1.67 8.58
C LEU A 176 8.79 0.63 9.34
N CYS A 177 9.19 0.95 10.58
CA CYS A 177 10.01 0.09 11.41
C CYS A 177 9.20 -0.89 12.28
N HIS A 178 7.87 -0.94 12.12
CA HIS A 178 6.97 -1.78 12.92
C HIS A 178 7.05 -1.55 14.44
N SER A 179 7.52 -0.37 14.88
CA SER A 179 7.49 0.01 16.30
C SER A 179 6.11 0.49 16.73
N VAL A 180 5.29 0.91 15.77
CA VAL A 180 3.88 1.26 15.92
C VAL A 180 3.06 0.35 15.00
N PRO A 181 1.98 -0.29 15.47
CA PRO A 181 1.17 -1.17 14.62
C PRO A 181 0.40 -0.36 13.57
N LEU A 182 0.36 -0.84 12.32
CA LEU A 182 -0.40 -0.22 11.22
C LEU A 182 -1.89 -0.07 11.53
N SER A 183 -2.45 -0.91 12.42
CA SER A 183 -3.85 -0.82 12.86
C SER A 183 -4.14 0.43 13.70
N SER A 184 -3.13 1.10 14.24
CA SER A 184 -3.30 2.36 14.99
C SER A 184 -3.29 3.60 14.11
N ALA A 185 -2.89 3.49 12.84
CA ALA A 185 -3.04 4.58 11.89
C ALA A 185 -4.52 4.71 11.51
N SER A 186 -5.03 5.93 11.47
CA SER A 186 -6.37 6.21 10.99
C SER A 186 -6.51 5.83 9.52
N VAL A 187 -7.75 5.63 9.07
CA VAL A 187 -8.07 5.39 7.67
C VAL A 187 -7.56 6.55 6.80
N GLY A 188 -7.76 7.80 7.23
CA GLY A 188 -7.27 8.99 6.56
C GLY A 188 -5.75 9.04 6.44
N GLN A 189 -5.00 8.63 7.48
CA GLN A 189 -3.54 8.49 7.39
C GLN A 189 -3.13 7.45 6.35
N LYS A 190 -3.78 6.28 6.35
CA LYS A 190 -3.48 5.24 5.35
C LYS A 190 -3.79 5.72 3.94
N LEU A 191 -4.90 6.43 3.74
CA LEU A 191 -5.28 7.01 2.45
C LEU A 191 -4.33 8.14 2.03
N SER A 192 -3.73 8.89 2.96
CA SER A 192 -2.71 9.88 2.63
C SER A 192 -1.44 9.23 2.07
N TRP A 193 -1.07 8.03 2.53
CA TRP A 193 0.12 7.32 2.06
C TRP A 193 0.04 6.83 0.60
N VAL A 194 -1.17 6.78 0.03
CA VAL A 194 -1.40 6.45 -1.39
C VAL A 194 -1.67 7.69 -2.26
N SER A 195 -1.87 8.87 -1.66
CA SER A 195 -2.25 10.10 -2.35
C SER A 195 -1.28 10.57 -3.44
N ASN A 196 0.02 10.32 -3.27
CA ASN A 196 1.06 10.68 -4.25
C ASN A 196 1.48 9.50 -5.15
N ARG A 197 0.75 8.39 -5.11
CA ARG A 197 1.08 7.19 -5.87
C ARG A 197 0.24 7.08 -7.14
N VAL A 198 0.80 6.38 -8.13
CA VAL A 198 0.24 6.19 -9.45
C VAL A 198 0.17 4.71 -9.80
N THR A 199 -0.85 4.35 -10.59
CA THR A 199 -1.08 3.00 -11.06
C THR A 199 -1.28 2.98 -12.57
N THR A 200 -0.98 1.84 -13.20
CA THR A 200 -1.18 1.69 -14.66
C THR A 200 -2.67 1.53 -14.98
N ARG A 201 -3.38 0.69 -14.23
CA ARG A 201 -4.84 0.63 -14.27
C ARG A 201 -5.37 1.57 -13.19
N LEU A 202 -6.34 2.40 -13.55
CA LEU A 202 -6.87 3.41 -12.62
C LEU A 202 -7.46 2.76 -11.37
N GLU A 203 -8.05 1.58 -11.52
CA GLU A 203 -8.69 0.82 -10.45
C GLU A 203 -7.71 0.31 -9.39
N ASP A 204 -6.47 0.06 -9.80
CA ASP A 204 -5.44 -0.46 -8.90
C ASP A 204 -5.13 0.50 -7.75
N ILE A 205 -5.47 1.79 -7.86
CA ILE A 205 -5.27 2.75 -6.75
C ILE A 205 -6.10 2.38 -5.52
N ALA A 206 -7.26 1.75 -5.74
CA ALA A 206 -8.10 1.21 -4.69
C ALA A 206 -7.61 -0.18 -4.29
N TYR A 207 -7.33 -1.05 -5.27
CA TYR A 207 -6.98 -2.45 -5.00
C TYR A 207 -5.64 -2.59 -4.29
N CYS A 208 -4.70 -1.68 -4.52
CA CYS A 208 -3.42 -1.63 -3.82
C CYS A 208 -3.56 -1.17 -2.36
N MET A 209 -4.77 -0.91 -1.85
CA MET A 209 -5.00 -0.57 -0.44
C MET A 209 -5.69 -1.66 0.37
N LEU A 210 -6.26 -2.69 -0.28
CA LEU A 210 -7.17 -3.65 0.35
C LEU A 210 -6.59 -4.30 1.61
N GLY A 211 -5.40 -4.89 1.52
CA GLY A 211 -4.82 -5.56 2.67
C GLY A 211 -4.21 -4.62 3.74
N LEU A 212 -3.90 -3.36 3.41
CA LEU A 212 -3.48 -2.36 4.40
C LEU A 212 -4.67 -1.85 5.23
N LEU A 213 -5.84 -1.78 4.59
CA LEU A 213 -7.10 -1.36 5.18
C LEU A 213 -7.93 -2.52 5.72
N ASP A 214 -7.47 -3.76 5.54
CA ASP A 214 -8.13 -4.98 5.98
C ASP A 214 -9.57 -5.13 5.45
N VAL A 215 -9.74 -4.87 4.16
CA VAL A 215 -11.02 -5.01 3.45
C VAL A 215 -10.88 -5.95 2.25
N ASN A 216 -11.99 -6.59 1.88
CA ASN A 216 -12.07 -7.45 0.71
C ASN A 216 -13.13 -6.92 -0.27
N MET A 217 -12.78 -6.88 -1.55
CA MET A 217 -13.73 -6.56 -2.62
C MET A 217 -13.32 -7.24 -3.92
N THR A 218 -14.31 -7.55 -4.76
CA THR A 218 -14.07 -8.10 -6.10
C THR A 218 -13.53 -7.00 -7.03
N PRO A 219 -12.34 -7.19 -7.64
CA PRO A 219 -11.81 -6.27 -8.64
C PRO A 219 -12.68 -6.25 -9.90
N LEU A 220 -13.07 -5.05 -10.33
CA LEU A 220 -13.88 -4.79 -11.54
C LEU A 220 -13.12 -3.85 -12.47
N TYR A 221 -12.20 -4.39 -13.27
CA TYR A 221 -11.49 -3.59 -14.27
C TYR A 221 -12.44 -3.04 -15.34
N GLY A 222 -12.36 -1.75 -15.62
CA GLY A 222 -13.28 -1.00 -16.47
C GLY A 222 -14.20 -0.03 -15.72
N GLU A 223 -14.23 -0.08 -14.38
CA GLU A 223 -15.00 0.87 -13.57
C GLU A 223 -14.30 2.23 -13.37
N GLY A 224 -13.01 2.32 -13.72
CA GLY A 224 -12.21 3.53 -13.59
C GLY A 224 -12.09 4.00 -12.14
N LYS A 225 -12.19 5.32 -11.94
CA LYS A 225 -12.04 5.94 -10.61
C LYS A 225 -13.15 5.58 -9.60
N LYS A 226 -14.25 4.95 -10.05
CA LYS A 226 -15.33 4.48 -9.16
C LYS A 226 -14.87 3.38 -8.19
N SER A 227 -13.81 2.66 -8.55
CA SER A 227 -13.12 1.70 -7.67
C SER A 227 -12.74 2.31 -6.31
N PHE A 228 -12.27 3.56 -6.28
CA PHE A 228 -11.89 4.25 -5.05
C PHE A 228 -13.09 4.67 -4.20
N VAL A 229 -14.23 4.99 -4.85
CA VAL A 229 -15.50 5.19 -4.16
C VAL A 229 -15.97 3.89 -3.51
N ARG A 230 -15.96 2.77 -4.25
CA ARG A 230 -16.30 1.45 -3.71
C ARG A 230 -15.41 1.03 -2.54
N LEU A 231 -14.11 1.35 -2.61
CA LEU A 231 -13.21 1.14 -1.47
C LEU A 231 -13.73 1.89 -0.23
N GLN A 232 -14.08 3.16 -0.37
CA GLN A 232 -14.66 3.93 0.76
C GLN A 232 -16.01 3.36 1.23
N GLU A 233 -16.85 2.86 0.33
CA GLU A 233 -18.09 2.18 0.70
C GLU A 233 -17.84 0.91 1.54
N GLU A 234 -16.83 0.11 1.20
CA GLU A 234 -16.43 -1.04 2.02
C GLU A 234 -15.86 -0.60 3.38
N LEU A 235 -15.09 0.49 3.42
CA LEU A 235 -14.56 1.06 4.67
C LEU A 235 -15.68 1.57 5.58
N ILE A 236 -16.70 2.24 5.03
CA ILE A 236 -17.88 2.71 5.80
C ILE A 236 -18.61 1.54 6.45
N LYS A 237 -18.66 0.37 5.80
CA LYS A 237 -19.31 -0.83 6.34
C LYS A 237 -18.49 -1.48 7.47
N ALA A 238 -17.17 -1.36 7.42
CA ALA A 238 -16.23 -2.08 8.28
C ALA A 238 -15.61 -1.23 9.39
N SER A 239 -15.71 0.10 9.32
CA SER A 239 -15.02 1.04 10.21
C SER A 239 -15.94 2.16 10.67
N ASP A 240 -15.75 2.61 11.90
CA ASP A 240 -16.31 3.84 12.48
C ASP A 240 -15.31 5.00 12.49
N ASP A 241 -14.18 4.86 11.77
CA ASP A 241 -13.15 5.89 11.68
C ASP A 241 -13.64 7.07 10.84
N HIS A 242 -13.88 8.18 11.52
CA HIS A 242 -14.42 9.37 10.88
C HIS A 242 -13.50 10.01 9.84
N THR A 243 -12.18 9.76 9.87
CA THR A 243 -11.21 10.32 8.91
C THR A 243 -11.46 9.98 7.44
N LEU A 244 -12.36 9.04 7.17
CA LEU A 244 -12.77 8.60 5.85
C LEU A 244 -13.51 9.67 5.01
N ALA A 245 -14.03 10.74 5.61
CA ALA A 245 -14.85 11.74 4.90
C ALA A 245 -14.44 13.21 5.17
N PRO A 246 -13.22 13.66 4.78
CA PRO A 246 -12.70 15.01 5.10
C PRO A 246 -13.52 16.18 4.57
N GLY A 247 -14.49 15.94 3.68
CA GLY A 247 -15.34 16.97 3.09
C GLY A 247 -16.81 16.57 2.90
N SER A 248 -17.35 15.66 3.73
CA SER A 248 -18.75 15.18 3.71
C SER A 248 -19.21 14.34 2.50
N MET A 249 -18.32 14.01 1.56
CA MET A 249 -18.66 13.19 0.39
C MET A 249 -17.52 12.23 0.03
N LEU A 250 -17.86 11.05 -0.52
CA LEU A 250 -16.88 10.09 -1.02
C LEU A 250 -16.09 10.69 -2.19
N SER A 251 -14.78 10.46 -2.18
CA SER A 251 -13.88 10.94 -3.22
C SER A 251 -13.67 9.91 -4.33
N VAL A 252 -13.36 10.35 -5.53
CA VAL A 252 -12.91 9.47 -6.63
C VAL A 252 -11.37 9.38 -6.71
N ASP A 253 -10.65 10.14 -5.88
CA ASP A 253 -9.19 10.29 -5.99
C ASP A 253 -8.51 10.42 -4.61
N PRO A 254 -7.48 9.63 -4.31
CA PRO A 254 -6.81 9.67 -3.01
C PRO A 254 -6.09 10.99 -2.72
N VAL A 255 -5.86 11.86 -3.72
CA VAL A 255 -5.25 13.18 -3.50
C VAL A 255 -6.02 14.02 -2.48
N THR A 256 -7.34 13.80 -2.36
CA THR A 256 -8.19 14.45 -1.34
C THR A 256 -7.81 14.12 0.10
N PHE A 257 -7.03 13.05 0.32
CA PHE A 257 -6.52 12.64 1.63
C PHE A 257 -5.06 13.06 1.86
N TYR A 258 -4.44 13.84 0.97
CA TYR A 258 -3.02 14.23 1.09
C TYR A 258 -2.69 14.85 2.46
N ASP A 259 -3.51 15.79 2.92
CA ASP A 259 -3.34 16.46 4.21
C ASP A 259 -3.83 15.62 5.41
N CYS A 260 -4.31 14.40 5.18
CA CYS A 260 -4.82 13.54 6.26
C CYS A 260 -3.73 12.80 7.04
N GLY A 261 -2.45 12.95 6.68
CA GLY A 261 -1.32 12.28 7.34
C GLY A 261 -1.14 12.68 8.81
N SER A 262 -1.59 13.87 9.20
CA SER A 262 -1.51 14.38 10.57
C SER A 262 -2.71 14.04 11.44
N PHE A 263 -3.73 13.35 10.91
CA PHE A 263 -4.94 13.00 11.67
C PHE A 263 -4.83 11.65 12.39
N SER A 264 -4.65 11.65 13.70
CA SER A 264 -4.65 10.42 14.52
C SER A 264 -6.05 10.07 15.04
N GLN A 265 -6.36 8.81 15.34
CA GLN A 265 -7.61 8.50 16.06
C GLN A 265 -7.55 8.98 17.52
N SER A 266 -8.56 9.71 18.01
CA SER A 266 -8.63 10.12 19.43
C SER A 266 -9.02 8.94 20.32
N GLN A 267 -8.31 8.77 21.44
CA GLN A 267 -8.60 7.77 22.49
C GLN A 267 -9.65 8.23 23.51
N SER A 268 -10.22 9.43 23.36
CA SER A 268 -11.18 10.00 24.31
C SER A 268 -12.55 9.30 24.28
N LEU A 269 -13.06 8.95 25.47
CA LEU A 269 -14.30 8.24 25.83
C LEU A 269 -15.64 8.87 25.36
N CYS A 270 -15.72 9.43 24.16
CA CYS A 270 -16.98 9.89 23.60
C CYS A 270 -17.62 8.75 22.80
N SER A 271 -18.92 8.54 22.97
CA SER A 271 -19.70 7.52 22.28
C SER A 271 -19.48 7.62 20.76
N PHE A 272 -18.75 6.65 20.19
CA PHE A 272 -18.65 6.52 18.74
C PHE A 272 -20.02 6.15 18.19
N TYR A 273 -20.56 7.00 17.32
CA TYR A 273 -21.76 6.65 16.57
C TYR A 273 -21.32 6.05 15.24
N PRO A 274 -21.73 4.81 14.94
CA PRO A 274 -21.39 4.18 13.67
C PRO A 274 -22.02 4.95 12.51
N TYR A 275 -21.41 4.85 11.33
CA TYR A 275 -22.04 5.28 10.10
C TYR A 275 -23.34 4.51 9.88
N ALA A 276 -24.39 5.20 9.46
CA ALA A 276 -25.64 4.57 9.06
C ALA A 276 -25.91 4.85 7.58
N THR A 277 -25.95 3.80 6.77
CA THR A 277 -26.33 3.91 5.35
C THR A 277 -27.78 3.47 5.17
N ASN A 278 -28.59 4.29 4.53
CA ASN A 278 -29.95 3.91 4.12
C ASN A 278 -30.20 4.32 2.65
N ASN A 279 -31.40 4.08 2.15
CA ASN A 279 -31.81 4.45 0.79
C ASN A 279 -31.82 5.97 0.52
N LEU A 280 -31.64 6.81 1.55
CA LEU A 280 -31.47 8.27 1.43
C LEU A 280 -30.00 8.70 1.43
N GLY A 281 -29.06 7.78 1.72
CA GLY A 281 -27.62 8.04 1.68
C GLY A 281 -26.90 7.72 2.99
N LEU A 282 -25.76 8.39 3.19
CA LEU A 282 -24.91 8.25 4.37
C LEU A 282 -25.38 9.21 5.47
N SER A 283 -25.63 8.68 6.67
CA SER A 283 -25.92 9.43 7.88
C SER A 283 -24.74 9.32 8.84
N ILE A 284 -24.22 10.48 9.25
CA ILE A 284 -23.10 10.61 10.19
C ILE A 284 -23.61 11.41 11.39
N ARG A 285 -23.40 10.88 12.61
CA ARG A 285 -23.71 11.59 13.85
C ARG A 285 -22.42 12.07 14.47
N LEU A 286 -22.24 13.39 14.53
CA LEU A 286 -21.06 14.04 15.07
C LEU A 286 -21.40 14.77 16.39
N PRO A 287 -20.53 14.70 17.41
CA PRO A 287 -20.69 15.49 18.62
C PRO A 287 -20.50 16.99 18.31
N LEU A 288 -21.43 17.81 18.81
CA LEU A 288 -21.31 19.26 18.81
C LEU A 288 -20.45 19.69 20.00
N PHE A 289 -19.53 20.63 19.78
CA PHE A 289 -18.74 21.22 20.85
C PHE A 289 -19.03 22.71 20.97
N ASP A 290 -19.15 23.15 22.22
CA ASP A 290 -19.21 24.57 22.55
C ASP A 290 -17.80 25.14 22.47
N THR A 291 -17.63 26.18 21.67
CA THR A 291 -16.35 26.90 21.55
C THR A 291 -16.46 28.19 22.35
N PHE A 292 -15.40 28.58 23.05
CA PHE A 292 -15.38 29.74 23.95
C PHE A 292 -15.82 31.05 23.24
N GLY A 293 -17.13 31.32 23.23
CA GLY A 293 -17.75 32.48 22.59
C GLY A 293 -19.27 32.30 22.44
N THR A 294 -20.04 33.17 23.10
CA THR A 294 -21.51 33.10 23.14
C THR A 294 -22.15 33.06 21.75
N GLY A 295 -22.91 32.00 21.46
CA GLY A 295 -23.85 31.93 20.34
C GLY A 295 -23.38 31.15 19.11
N PHE A 296 -22.20 30.54 19.13
CA PHE A 296 -21.69 29.72 18.04
C PHE A 296 -21.61 28.25 18.45
N PHE A 297 -22.45 27.41 17.85
CA PHE A 297 -22.27 25.97 17.87
C PHE A 297 -21.30 25.60 16.74
N SER A 298 -20.20 24.93 17.09
CA SER A 298 -19.36 24.32 16.08
C SER A 298 -19.90 22.91 15.79
N VAL A 299 -20.34 22.67 14.55
CA VAL A 299 -20.33 21.30 14.04
C VAL A 299 -18.87 20.98 13.87
N ASN A 300 -18.37 20.16 14.77
CA ASN A 300 -17.02 19.71 14.64
C ASN A 300 -17.00 18.63 13.55
N VAL A 301 -16.83 19.06 12.31
CA VAL A 301 -16.30 18.18 11.25
C VAL A 301 -14.79 18.01 11.43
N MET A 302 -14.22 18.34 12.61
CA MET A 302 -13.08 17.55 13.03
C MET A 302 -13.58 16.16 13.38
N HIS A 303 -13.28 15.27 12.47
CA HIS A 303 -12.79 13.96 12.85
C HIS A 303 -11.93 14.11 14.10
N HIS A 304 -12.22 13.33 15.14
CA HIS A 304 -11.51 13.33 16.40
C HIS A 304 -10.02 13.01 16.20
N CYS A 305 -9.29 14.00 15.70
CA CYS A 305 -7.98 13.86 15.11
C CYS A 305 -7.12 15.03 15.52
N ILE A 306 -6.08 14.70 16.27
CA ILE A 306 -5.15 15.68 16.81
C ILE A 306 -4.13 15.96 15.72
N HIS A 307 -4.04 17.19 15.26
CA HIS A 307 -2.94 17.63 14.42
C HIS A 307 -1.67 17.69 15.29
N GLU A 308 -0.65 16.88 14.99
CA GLU A 308 0.52 16.72 15.88
C GLU A 308 1.31 18.02 16.14
N THR A 309 1.28 18.99 15.23
CA THR A 309 2.13 20.20 15.31
C THR A 309 1.42 21.44 15.84
N THR A 310 0.10 21.40 15.97
CA THR A 310 -0.69 22.48 16.51
C THR A 310 -1.86 21.87 17.25
N SER A 311 -2.10 22.27 18.51
CA SER A 311 -3.39 22.00 19.17
C SER A 311 -4.58 22.73 18.49
N SER A 312 -4.44 23.07 17.21
CA SER A 312 -5.43 23.75 16.40
C SER A 312 -6.30 22.71 15.70
N VAL A 313 -7.58 22.99 15.80
CA VAL A 313 -8.70 22.17 15.43
C VAL A 313 -9.26 22.71 14.13
N THR A 314 -9.16 21.98 13.02
CA THR A 314 -9.71 22.45 11.73
C THR A 314 -11.22 22.25 11.73
N CYS A 315 -11.95 23.27 12.15
CA CYS A 315 -13.41 23.30 12.08
C CYS A 315 -13.87 23.59 10.65
N PHE A 316 -14.66 22.71 10.05
CA PHE A 316 -15.54 23.13 8.95
C PHE A 316 -16.79 23.78 9.55
N TYR A 317 -17.08 25.01 9.14
CA TYR A 317 -18.27 25.73 9.57
C TYR A 317 -19.46 25.27 8.74
N ILE A 318 -20.46 24.64 9.37
CA ILE A 318 -21.81 24.57 8.81
C ILE A 318 -22.61 25.66 9.51
N THR A 319 -22.78 26.82 8.86
CA THR A 319 -23.72 27.83 9.31
C THR A 319 -25.14 27.31 9.11
N GLN A 320 -25.82 26.95 10.20
CA GLN A 320 -27.27 26.80 10.18
C GLN A 320 -27.84 28.22 10.07
N GLN A 321 -28.32 28.61 8.89
CA GLN A 321 -29.21 29.77 8.81
C GLN A 321 -30.47 29.40 9.59
N ASN A 322 -30.70 30.07 10.73
CA ASN A 322 -32.00 30.02 11.38
C ASN A 322 -33.05 30.42 10.33
N PRO A 323 -34.19 29.71 10.23
CA PRO A 323 -35.31 30.24 9.49
C PRO A 323 -35.68 31.57 10.15
N LEU A 324 -35.68 32.63 9.36
CA LEU A 324 -36.21 33.93 9.76
C LEU A 324 -37.64 33.69 10.29
N VAL A 325 -37.84 33.97 11.58
CA VAL A 325 -39.16 33.97 12.24
C VAL A 325 -40.03 35.07 11.65
#